data_AF-A0A947ZP10-F1
#
_entry.id   AF-A0A947ZP10-F1
#
_cell.length_a   1.000
_cell.length_b   1.000
_cell.length_c   1.000
_cell.angle_alpha   90.00
_cell.angle_beta   90.00
_cell.angle_gamma   90.00
#
_symmetry.space_group_name_H-M   'P 1'
#
loop_
_entity.id
_entity.type
_entity.pdbx_description
1 polymer ?
#
loop_
_entity_poly.entity_id
_entity_poly.type
_entity_poly.pdbx_seq_one_letter_code
_entity_poly.pdbx_strand_id
1 'polypeptide(L)'
;MEENPMGAKNHQPCNGYLVNSTKLSRSVSLGYIFLEQANVSLEDLLLAELEKGIGGDVSAITQMLGNSSSALSDALKNCVDLRQQMDEKVYSDPDVLATINLDVVGKGFHSTGLVQLEAWAKISELTLTHGFYSVLDHFEKALSEILAKTDEVSRLVANVSEIARTSQVNLVLEENTDANIKVEFFQLYTLWGKFNNEFIASSVLSTELWYRDNGYGSLFQKKSAFSKAM
;
A
#
# COMPACT_ATOMS: atom_id res chain seq x y z
N MET A 1 9.58 -21.22 21.48
CA MET A 1 9.39 -20.44 20.23
C MET A 1 8.12 -19.66 20.40
N GLU A 2 8.19 -18.34 20.52
CA GLU A 2 6.98 -17.52 20.40
C GLU A 2 6.54 -17.54 18.95
N GLU A 3 5.44 -18.23 18.68
CA GLU A 3 4.75 -18.18 17.39
C GLU A 3 4.19 -16.77 17.22
N ASN A 4 4.80 -15.98 16.33
CA ASN A 4 4.28 -14.68 15.94
C ASN A 4 3.66 -14.79 14.54
N PRO A 5 2.32 -14.73 14.41
CA PRO A 5 1.65 -14.95 13.13
C PRO A 5 1.98 -13.83 12.14
N MET A 6 2.26 -14.22 10.89
CA MET A 6 2.45 -13.28 9.78
C MET A 6 1.11 -12.71 9.32
N GLY A 7 1.04 -11.39 9.14
CA GLY A 7 -0.08 -10.75 8.44
C GLY A 7 -0.01 -10.98 6.92
N ALA A 8 -1.14 -10.83 6.21
CA ALA A 8 -1.29 -11.23 4.80
C ALA A 8 -0.43 -10.43 3.78
N LYS A 9 0.04 -9.23 4.12
CA LYS A 9 0.90 -8.38 3.26
C LYS A 9 2.24 -8.01 3.91
N ASN A 10 2.71 -8.82 4.85
CA ASN A 10 3.95 -8.57 5.58
C ASN A 10 5.18 -8.92 4.72
N HIS A 11 6.30 -8.22 4.89
CA HIS A 11 7.59 -8.64 4.32
C HIS A 11 8.36 -9.43 5.36
N GLN A 12 8.71 -10.68 5.04
CA GLN A 12 9.58 -11.51 5.86
C GLN A 12 10.78 -11.97 5.04
N PRO A 13 11.82 -11.14 4.93
CA PRO A 13 12.96 -11.51 4.13
C PRO A 13 14.01 -12.34 4.90
N CYS A 14 13.78 -12.77 6.15
CA CYS A 14 14.83 -13.32 7.02
C CYS A 14 14.41 -14.41 8.03
N ASN A 15 15.44 -15.07 8.61
CA ASN A 15 15.40 -16.08 9.68
C ASN A 15 14.79 -15.64 11.04
N GLY A 16 14.16 -14.47 11.09
CA GLY A 16 13.53 -13.95 12.30
C GLY A 16 12.50 -12.86 11.99
N TYR A 17 11.55 -12.68 12.91
CA TYR A 17 10.46 -11.73 12.73
C TYR A 17 10.96 -10.27 12.71
N LEU A 18 10.53 -9.50 11.71
CA LEU A 18 10.75 -8.04 11.62
C LEU A 18 9.48 -7.32 12.02
N VAL A 19 9.37 -6.93 13.29
CA VAL A 19 8.15 -6.25 13.81
C VAL A 19 7.82 -4.97 13.06
N ASN A 20 8.85 -4.24 12.60
CA ASN A 20 8.65 -2.98 11.89
C ASN A 20 8.11 -3.20 10.47
N SER A 21 8.30 -4.39 9.89
CA SER A 21 7.66 -4.80 8.63
C SER A 21 6.14 -4.95 8.79
N THR A 22 5.70 -5.57 9.89
CA THR A 22 4.27 -5.68 10.20
C THR A 22 3.66 -4.32 10.50
N LYS A 23 4.36 -3.45 11.23
CA LYS A 23 3.91 -2.08 11.49
C LYS A 23 3.79 -1.27 10.20
N LEU A 24 4.78 -1.39 9.29
CA LEU A 24 4.74 -0.77 7.96
C LEU A 24 3.49 -1.21 7.20
N SER A 25 3.24 -2.52 7.08
CA SER A 25 2.05 -3.06 6.40
C SER A 25 0.73 -2.56 7.03
N ARG A 26 0.68 -2.47 8.36
CA ARG A 26 -0.49 -1.93 9.08
C ARG A 26 -0.69 -0.44 8.78
N SER A 27 0.35 0.37 8.86
CA SER A 27 0.28 1.81 8.60
C SER A 27 -0.12 2.11 7.15
N VAL A 28 0.43 1.37 6.19
CA VAL A 28 0.00 1.40 4.78
C VAL A 28 -1.50 1.11 4.65
N SER A 29 -1.97 0.05 5.30
CA SER A 29 -3.39 -0.35 5.23
C SER A 29 -4.31 0.72 5.83
N LEU A 30 -3.92 1.32 6.95
CA LEU A 30 -4.67 2.41 7.57
C LEU A 30 -4.71 3.65 6.67
N GLY A 31 -3.59 4.02 6.04
CA GLY A 31 -3.53 5.14 5.11
C GLY A 31 -4.57 5.01 3.98
N TYR A 32 -4.67 3.80 3.41
CA TYR A 32 -5.66 3.53 2.36
C TYR A 32 -7.10 3.49 2.88
N ILE A 33 -7.34 2.87 4.05
CA ILE A 33 -8.68 2.86 4.68
C ILE A 33 -9.19 4.29 4.89
N PHE A 34 -8.34 5.19 5.39
CA PHE A 34 -8.73 6.56 5.62
C PHE A 34 -8.97 7.34 4.32
N LEU A 35 -8.24 7.04 3.24
CA LEU A 35 -8.56 7.60 1.92
C LEU A 35 -9.96 7.17 1.46
N GLU A 36 -10.30 5.89 1.55
CA GLU A 36 -11.62 5.38 1.18
C GLU A 36 -12.73 6.02 2.04
N GLN A 37 -12.49 6.19 3.35
CA GLN A 37 -13.44 6.88 4.24
C GLN A 37 -13.60 8.36 3.88
N ALA A 38 -12.56 9.03 3.40
CA ALA A 38 -12.67 10.40 2.89
C ALA A 38 -13.56 10.46 1.64
N ASN A 39 -13.42 9.50 0.71
CA ASN A 39 -14.28 9.43 -0.47
C ASN A 39 -15.73 9.13 -0.11
N VAL A 40 -15.97 8.19 0.82
CA VAL A 40 -17.33 7.94 1.35
C VAL A 40 -17.94 9.20 1.94
N SER A 41 -17.16 9.97 2.72
CA SER A 41 -17.63 11.24 3.28
C SER A 41 -17.96 12.29 2.21
N LEU A 42 -17.23 12.30 1.08
CA LEU A 42 -17.53 13.15 -0.07
C LEU A 42 -18.81 12.70 -0.78
N GLU A 43 -19.01 11.40 -0.96
CA GLU A 43 -20.23 10.84 -1.55
C GLU A 43 -21.45 11.11 -0.68
N ASP A 44 -21.34 10.98 0.65
CA ASP A 44 -22.39 11.32 1.60
C ASP A 44 -22.79 12.81 1.50
N LEU A 45 -21.81 13.70 1.35
CA LEU A 45 -22.05 15.13 1.11
C LEU A 45 -22.84 15.35 -0.18
N LEU A 46 -22.43 14.72 -1.28
CA LEU A 46 -23.11 14.83 -2.58
C LEU A 46 -24.53 14.26 -2.54
N LEU A 47 -24.74 13.13 -1.87
CA LEU A 47 -26.06 12.54 -1.69
C LEU A 47 -26.98 13.48 -0.88
N ALA A 48 -26.46 14.12 0.17
CA ALA A 48 -27.21 15.11 0.94
C ALA A 48 -27.63 16.32 0.09
N GLU A 49 -26.73 16.82 -0.78
CA GLU A 49 -27.04 17.90 -1.72
C GLU A 49 -28.11 17.46 -2.74
N LEU A 50 -27.94 16.31 -3.38
CA LEU A 50 -28.83 15.83 -4.45
C LEU A 50 -30.23 15.43 -3.96
N GLU A 51 -30.33 14.74 -2.82
CA GLU A 51 -31.61 14.22 -2.33
C GLU A 51 -32.41 15.25 -1.56
N LYS A 52 -31.71 16.12 -0.81
CA LYS A 52 -32.34 17.00 0.19
C LYS A 52 -32.16 18.48 -0.11
N GLY A 53 -31.28 18.85 -1.06
CA GLY A 53 -30.91 20.25 -1.30
C GLY A 53 -30.25 20.89 -0.07
N ILE A 54 -29.60 20.08 0.77
CA ILE A 54 -28.98 20.53 2.01
C ILE A 54 -27.47 20.60 1.80
N GLY A 55 -26.90 21.78 2.03
CA GLY A 55 -25.46 21.98 2.03
C GLY A 55 -24.83 21.29 3.24
N GLY A 56 -23.57 20.90 3.11
CA GLY A 56 -22.87 20.17 4.15
C GLY A 56 -21.57 20.81 4.58
N ASP A 57 -20.78 19.99 5.28
CA ASP A 57 -19.49 20.36 5.82
C ASP A 57 -18.45 19.34 5.36
N VAL A 58 -17.28 19.84 4.97
CA VAL A 58 -16.15 19.05 4.50
C VAL A 58 -15.29 18.51 5.65
N SER A 59 -15.61 18.84 6.91
CA SER A 59 -14.80 18.45 8.08
C SER A 59 -14.54 16.95 8.18
N ALA A 60 -15.53 16.10 7.88
CA ALA A 60 -15.36 14.65 7.87
C ALA A 60 -14.34 14.20 6.81
N ILE A 61 -14.41 14.77 5.60
CA ILE A 61 -13.47 14.49 4.51
C ILE A 61 -12.05 14.91 4.92
N THR A 62 -11.89 16.14 5.42
CA THR A 62 -10.60 16.68 5.88
C THR A 62 -10.02 15.87 7.04
N GLN A 63 -10.86 15.44 7.99
CA GLN A 63 -10.43 14.60 9.11
C GLN A 63 -9.89 13.25 8.61
N MET A 64 -10.58 12.60 7.66
CA MET A 64 -10.14 11.32 7.12
C MET A 64 -8.85 11.46 6.30
N LEU A 65 -8.71 12.51 5.49
CA LEU A 65 -7.46 12.80 4.79
C LEU A 65 -6.31 13.07 5.78
N GLY A 66 -6.56 13.80 6.87
CA GLY A 66 -5.58 14.02 7.93
C GLY A 66 -5.14 12.72 8.62
N ASN A 67 -6.08 11.80 8.88
CA ASN A 67 -5.76 10.47 9.41
C ASN A 67 -4.95 9.65 8.41
N SER A 68 -5.24 9.75 7.11
CA SER A 68 -4.46 9.12 6.04
C SER A 68 -3.02 9.63 6.03
N SER A 69 -2.81 10.96 6.08
CA SER A 69 -1.47 11.57 6.16
C SER A 69 -0.70 11.14 7.41
N SER A 70 -1.38 11.05 8.57
CA SER A 70 -0.76 10.54 9.81
C SER A 70 -0.29 9.09 9.64
N ALA A 71 -1.13 8.23 9.06
CA ALA A 71 -0.79 6.83 8.84
C ALA A 71 0.34 6.64 7.82
N LEU A 72 0.39 7.48 6.79
CA LEU A 72 1.50 7.53 5.82
C LEU A 72 2.81 7.99 6.45
N SER A 73 2.75 8.99 7.34
CA SER A 73 3.91 9.43 8.13
C SER A 73 4.43 8.30 9.03
N ASP A 74 3.53 7.54 9.66
CA ASP A 74 3.89 6.34 10.42
C ASP A 74 4.51 5.27 9.51
N ALA A 75 4.00 5.07 8.30
CA ALA A 75 4.56 4.13 7.33
C ALA A 75 6.00 4.50 6.95
N LEU A 76 6.26 5.78 6.63
CA LEU A 76 7.60 6.29 6.36
C LEU A 76 8.55 6.06 7.54
N LYS A 77 8.11 6.38 8.77
CA LYS A 77 8.87 6.08 9.98
C LYS A 77 9.17 4.59 10.12
N ASN A 78 8.19 3.72 9.83
CA ASN A 78 8.38 2.28 9.91
C ASN A 78 9.36 1.76 8.84
N CYS A 79 9.51 2.40 7.67
CA CYS A 79 10.58 2.07 6.72
C CYS A 79 11.97 2.33 7.33
N VAL A 80 12.16 3.48 7.97
CA VAL A 80 13.42 3.84 8.65
C VAL A 80 13.70 2.87 9.81
N ASP A 81 12.71 2.65 10.68
CA ASP A 81 12.84 1.72 11.81
C ASP A 81 13.08 0.27 11.35
N LEU A 82 12.53 -0.13 10.19
CA LEU A 82 12.76 -1.44 9.59
C LEU A 82 14.18 -1.58 9.06
N ARG A 83 14.69 -0.54 8.38
CA ARG A 83 16.09 -0.51 7.92
C ARG A 83 17.07 -0.64 9.08
N GLN A 84 16.87 0.14 10.14
CA GLN A 84 17.68 0.02 11.36
C GLN A 84 17.59 -1.40 11.94
N GLN A 85 16.39 -1.98 12.01
CA GLN A 85 16.19 -3.35 12.49
C GLN A 85 16.91 -4.39 11.61
N MET A 86 16.97 -4.17 10.30
CA MET A 86 17.72 -5.03 9.37
C MET A 86 19.22 -4.93 9.63
N ASP A 87 19.75 -3.72 9.81
CA ASP A 87 21.17 -3.49 10.12
C ASP A 87 21.57 -4.14 11.45
N GLU A 88 20.77 -3.94 12.50
CA GLU A 88 20.98 -4.54 13.83
C GLU A 88 20.97 -6.08 13.81
N LYS A 89 20.20 -6.66 12.89
CA LYS A 89 20.09 -8.12 12.71
C LYS A 89 21.08 -8.67 11.69
N VAL A 90 21.96 -7.84 11.13
CA VAL A 90 22.91 -8.22 10.07
C VAL A 90 22.18 -8.92 8.93
N TYR A 91 21.12 -8.27 8.47
CA TYR A 91 20.26 -8.78 7.42
C TYR A 91 21.05 -9.06 6.14
N SER A 92 20.72 -10.18 5.50
CA SER A 92 21.12 -10.53 4.14
C SER A 92 19.93 -11.16 3.44
N ASP A 93 19.81 -10.89 2.14
CA ASP A 93 18.82 -11.58 1.30
C ASP A 93 19.09 -13.10 1.29
N PRO A 94 18.05 -13.94 1.18
CA PRO A 94 18.22 -15.39 1.11
C PRO A 94 19.12 -15.85 -0.05
N ASP A 95 19.99 -16.84 0.18
CA ASP A 95 20.94 -17.36 -0.81
C ASP A 95 20.26 -17.83 -2.11
N VAL A 96 19.02 -18.32 -1.99
CA VAL A 96 18.22 -18.74 -3.14
C VAL A 96 17.99 -17.62 -4.16
N LEU A 97 18.07 -16.34 -3.77
CA LEU A 97 17.97 -15.20 -4.67
C LEU A 97 19.02 -15.26 -5.80
N ALA A 98 20.22 -15.80 -5.53
CA ALA A 98 21.29 -15.92 -6.52
C ALA A 98 21.04 -17.00 -7.58
N THR A 99 20.11 -17.93 -7.33
CA THR A 99 19.87 -19.10 -8.19
C THR A 99 18.47 -19.15 -8.80
N ILE A 100 17.53 -18.39 -8.23
CA ILE A 100 16.14 -18.37 -8.65
C ILE A 100 15.96 -17.58 -9.96
N ASN A 101 15.15 -18.11 -10.87
CA ASN A 101 14.71 -17.38 -12.05
C ASN A 101 13.43 -16.58 -11.71
N LEU A 102 13.60 -15.30 -11.34
CA LEU A 102 12.49 -14.44 -10.94
C LEU A 102 11.48 -14.19 -12.07
N ASP A 103 11.89 -14.23 -13.34
CA ASP A 103 10.95 -14.07 -14.47
C ASP A 103 9.97 -15.23 -14.57
N VAL A 104 10.47 -16.46 -14.45
CA VAL A 104 9.62 -17.67 -14.47
C VAL A 104 8.68 -17.68 -13.28
N VAL A 105 9.19 -17.32 -12.10
CA VAL A 105 8.40 -17.23 -10.86
C VAL A 105 7.32 -16.16 -10.98
N GLY A 106 7.66 -14.97 -11.48
CA GLY A 106 6.71 -13.88 -11.70
C GLY A 106 5.59 -14.23 -12.65
N LYS A 107 5.91 -14.88 -13.78
CA LYS A 107 4.89 -15.41 -14.71
C LYS A 107 3.99 -16.44 -14.05
N GLY A 108 4.54 -17.31 -13.21
CA GLY A 108 3.79 -18.26 -12.40
C GLY A 108 2.78 -17.55 -11.49
N PHE A 109 3.23 -16.58 -10.68
CA PHE A 109 2.35 -15.83 -9.79
C PHE A 109 1.33 -14.94 -10.49
N HIS A 110 1.68 -14.40 -11.65
CA HIS A 110 0.72 -13.68 -12.47
C HIS A 110 -0.40 -14.59 -12.96
N SER A 111 -0.07 -15.80 -13.43
CA SER A 111 -1.06 -16.78 -13.91
C SER A 111 -2.04 -17.23 -12.82
N THR A 112 -1.67 -17.11 -11.54
CA THR A 112 -2.53 -17.40 -10.39
C THR A 112 -3.23 -16.17 -9.80
N GLY A 113 -3.01 -14.99 -10.39
CA GLY A 113 -3.61 -13.73 -9.94
C GLY A 113 -3.00 -13.15 -8.65
N LEU A 114 -1.82 -13.61 -8.23
CA LEU A 114 -1.18 -13.13 -7.01
C LEU A 114 -0.41 -11.81 -7.21
N VAL A 115 0.07 -11.53 -8.42
CA VAL A 115 0.84 -10.31 -8.74
C VAL A 115 0.52 -9.79 -10.14
N GLN A 116 0.72 -8.49 -10.34
CA GLN A 116 0.80 -7.87 -11.66
C GLN A 116 2.22 -7.97 -12.20
N LEU A 117 2.40 -8.28 -13.50
CA LEU A 117 3.72 -8.48 -14.09
C LEU A 117 4.61 -7.24 -14.03
N GLU A 118 4.03 -6.06 -14.27
CA GLU A 118 4.77 -4.79 -14.22
C GLU A 118 5.33 -4.52 -12.82
N ALA A 119 4.48 -4.67 -11.79
CA ALA A 119 4.89 -4.54 -10.40
C ALA A 119 5.93 -5.59 -10.00
N TRP A 120 5.76 -6.84 -10.44
CA TRP A 120 6.74 -7.90 -10.20
C TRP A 120 8.10 -7.60 -10.83
N ALA A 121 8.11 -7.18 -12.09
CA ALA A 121 9.34 -6.83 -12.80
C ALA A 121 10.07 -5.69 -12.07
N LYS A 122 9.33 -4.66 -11.64
CA LYS A 122 9.92 -3.53 -10.90
C LYS A 122 10.55 -3.95 -9.58
N ILE A 123 9.82 -4.72 -8.78
CA ILE A 123 10.31 -5.18 -7.48
C ILE A 123 11.49 -6.15 -7.65
N SER A 124 11.42 -7.08 -8.61
CA SER A 124 12.50 -8.03 -8.88
C SER A 124 13.79 -7.32 -9.30
N GLU A 125 13.69 -6.30 -10.16
CA GLU A 125 14.82 -5.45 -10.54
C GLU A 125 15.48 -4.80 -9.30
N LEU A 126 14.67 -4.19 -8.43
CA LEU A 126 15.16 -3.55 -7.21
C LEU A 126 15.84 -4.56 -6.27
N THR A 127 15.20 -5.71 -6.05
CA THR A 127 15.75 -6.78 -5.22
C THR A 127 17.08 -7.32 -5.77
N LEU A 128 17.23 -7.46 -7.09
CA LEU A 128 18.48 -7.91 -7.69
C LEU A 128 19.62 -6.87 -7.60
N THR A 129 19.30 -5.59 -7.43
CA THR A 129 20.31 -4.52 -7.42
C THR A 129 21.00 -4.41 -6.05
N HIS A 130 20.23 -4.24 -4.96
CA HIS A 130 20.76 -4.22 -3.59
C HIS A 130 19.80 -4.86 -2.58
N GLY A 131 19.13 -5.94 -2.99
CA GLY A 131 18.27 -6.69 -2.08
C GLY A 131 17.05 -5.92 -1.60
N PHE A 132 16.55 -6.33 -0.44
CA PHE A 132 15.38 -5.69 0.16
C PHE A 132 15.59 -4.19 0.51
N TYR A 133 16.83 -3.74 0.73
CA TYR A 133 17.13 -2.32 0.99
C TYR A 133 16.72 -1.41 -0.17
N SER A 134 16.95 -1.82 -1.42
CA SER A 134 16.53 -1.05 -2.60
C SER A 134 15.01 -0.95 -2.73
N VAL A 135 14.26 -1.97 -2.30
CA VAL A 135 12.80 -1.89 -2.33
C VAL A 135 12.27 -1.01 -1.18
N LEU A 136 12.93 -0.97 -0.02
CA LEU A 136 12.59 0.00 1.03
C LEU A 136 12.83 1.45 0.56
N ASP A 137 13.97 1.74 -0.08
CA ASP A 137 14.22 3.07 -0.67
C ASP A 137 13.12 3.48 -1.66
N HIS A 138 12.66 2.52 -2.47
CA HIS A 138 11.58 2.74 -3.43
C HIS A 138 10.24 3.01 -2.72
N PHE A 139 9.90 2.24 -1.69
CA PHE A 139 8.68 2.46 -0.90
C PHE A 139 8.70 3.77 -0.14
N GLU A 140 9.82 4.19 0.42
CA GLU A 140 9.95 5.50 1.07
C GLU A 140 9.63 6.65 0.10
N LYS A 141 10.12 6.59 -1.14
CA LYS A 141 9.81 7.57 -2.18
C LYS A 141 8.32 7.54 -2.55
N ALA A 142 7.77 6.37 -2.85
CA ALA A 142 6.38 6.22 -3.23
C ALA A 142 5.42 6.69 -2.12
N LEU A 143 5.71 6.35 -0.86
CA LEU A 143 4.93 6.82 0.29
C LEU A 143 5.01 8.34 0.48
N SER A 144 6.17 8.93 0.23
CA SER A 144 6.35 10.39 0.29
C SER A 144 5.55 11.11 -0.81
N GLU A 145 5.52 10.55 -2.02
CA GLU A 145 4.70 11.05 -3.13
C GLU A 145 3.20 10.96 -2.81
N ILE A 146 2.75 9.82 -2.27
CA ILE A 146 1.36 9.64 -1.84
C ILE A 146 1.00 10.63 -0.73
N LEU A 147 1.84 10.78 0.29
CA LEU A 147 1.63 11.74 1.38
C LEU A 147 1.49 13.17 0.86
N ALA A 148 2.40 13.61 0.00
CA ALA A 148 2.35 14.95 -0.59
C ALA A 148 1.04 15.16 -1.37
N LYS A 149 0.58 14.13 -2.10
CA LYS A 149 -0.69 14.22 -2.85
C LYS A 149 -1.92 14.18 -1.95
N THR A 150 -1.90 13.40 -0.87
CA THR A 150 -2.96 13.41 0.16
C THR A 150 -3.09 14.80 0.80
N ASP A 151 -1.96 15.43 1.15
CA ASP A 151 -1.95 16.78 1.73
C ASP A 151 -2.43 17.84 0.73
N GLU A 152 -2.09 17.69 -0.55
CA GLU A 152 -2.60 18.55 -1.62
C GLU A 152 -4.13 18.44 -1.76
N VAL A 153 -4.67 17.22 -1.83
CA VAL A 153 -6.11 16.95 -1.91
C VAL A 153 -6.82 17.51 -0.66
N SER A 154 -6.24 17.34 0.53
CA SER A 154 -6.78 17.90 1.78
C SER A 154 -6.91 19.42 1.74
N ARG A 155 -5.91 20.13 1.23
CA ARG A 155 -5.99 21.59 1.04
C ARG A 155 -7.08 22.00 0.04
N LEU A 156 -7.23 21.26 -1.05
CA LEU A 156 -8.25 21.54 -2.06
C LEU A 156 -9.66 21.31 -1.49
N VAL A 157 -9.89 20.21 -0.79
CA VAL A 157 -11.15 19.93 -0.08
C VAL A 157 -11.50 21.06 0.89
N ALA A 158 -10.53 21.56 1.66
CA ALA A 158 -10.75 22.68 2.57
C ALA A 158 -11.22 23.95 1.84
N ASN A 159 -10.74 24.21 0.62
CA ASN A 159 -11.16 25.35 -0.20
C ASN A 159 -12.59 25.21 -0.75
N VAL A 160 -13.13 23.99 -0.82
CA VAL A 160 -14.51 23.72 -1.26
C VAL A 160 -15.52 23.92 -0.13
N SER A 161 -15.08 24.25 1.10
CA SER A 161 -15.97 24.36 2.27
C SER A 161 -17.13 25.35 2.08
N GLU A 162 -16.91 26.50 1.43
CA GLU A 162 -18.00 27.46 1.19
C GLU A 162 -18.98 27.00 0.09
N ILE A 163 -18.47 26.31 -0.92
CA ILE A 163 -19.27 25.68 -1.98
C ILE A 163 -20.16 24.58 -1.37
N ALA A 164 -19.61 23.79 -0.44
CA ALA A 164 -20.36 22.76 0.28
C ALA A 164 -21.50 23.33 1.12
N ARG A 165 -21.29 24.47 1.79
CA ARG A 165 -22.35 25.14 2.58
C ARG A 165 -23.51 25.64 1.72
N THR A 166 -23.23 25.98 0.46
CA THR A 166 -24.22 26.54 -0.46
C THR A 166 -24.88 25.48 -1.33
N SER A 167 -24.62 24.18 -1.09
CA SER A 167 -25.17 23.05 -1.86
C SER A 167 -24.77 23.08 -3.33
N GLN A 168 -23.51 23.41 -3.61
CA GLN A 168 -22.99 23.57 -4.97
C GLN A 168 -21.82 22.64 -5.28
N VAL A 169 -21.49 21.67 -4.42
CA VAL A 169 -20.37 20.75 -4.71
C VAL A 169 -20.70 19.94 -5.96
N ASN A 170 -21.92 19.42 -6.09
CA ASN A 170 -22.32 18.66 -7.27
C ASN A 170 -22.11 19.45 -8.59
N LEU A 171 -22.49 20.74 -8.63
CA LEU A 171 -22.31 21.59 -9.81
C LEU A 171 -20.83 21.79 -10.14
N VAL A 172 -20.00 22.07 -9.13
CA VAL A 172 -18.55 22.22 -9.30
C VAL A 172 -17.93 20.95 -9.90
N LEU A 173 -18.36 19.78 -9.44
CA LEU A 173 -17.85 18.49 -9.89
C LEU A 173 -18.37 18.08 -11.28
N GLU A 174 -19.63 18.42 -11.63
CA GLU A 174 -20.26 18.08 -12.91
C GLU A 174 -19.86 19.04 -14.04
N GLU A 175 -19.80 20.34 -13.75
CA GLU A 175 -19.48 21.38 -14.73
C GLU A 175 -17.97 21.60 -14.90
N ASN A 176 -17.16 20.86 -14.15
CA ASN A 176 -15.69 20.89 -14.21
C ASN A 176 -15.12 22.31 -14.05
N THR A 177 -15.54 23.01 -13.00
CA THR A 177 -15.05 24.36 -12.67
C THR A 177 -13.67 24.30 -12.01
N ASP A 178 -13.04 25.46 -11.80
CA ASP A 178 -11.70 25.58 -11.20
C ASP A 178 -11.60 24.99 -9.77
N ALA A 179 -12.73 24.80 -9.09
CA ALA A 179 -12.79 24.19 -7.76
C ALA A 179 -12.99 22.67 -7.78
N ASN A 180 -13.00 22.04 -8.96
CA ASN A 180 -13.16 20.60 -9.09
C ASN A 180 -11.93 19.85 -8.54
N ILE A 181 -12.17 18.87 -7.66
CA ILE A 181 -11.15 18.09 -6.97
C ILE A 181 -10.99 16.65 -7.51
N LYS A 182 -11.80 16.25 -8.51
CA LYS A 182 -11.85 14.86 -8.99
C LYS A 182 -10.53 14.42 -9.61
N VAL A 183 -9.86 15.30 -10.34
CA VAL A 183 -8.58 14.97 -10.99
C VAL A 183 -7.53 14.60 -9.95
N GLU A 184 -7.50 15.33 -8.83
CA GLU A 184 -6.55 15.15 -7.76
C GLU A 184 -6.85 13.87 -6.97
N PHE A 185 -8.12 13.57 -6.72
CA PHE A 185 -8.52 12.26 -6.19
C PHE A 185 -8.12 11.12 -7.13
N PHE A 186 -8.36 11.24 -8.45
CA PHE A 186 -7.95 10.19 -9.40
C PHE A 186 -6.43 10.01 -9.45
N GLN A 187 -5.66 11.09 -9.40
CA GLN A 187 -4.21 11.02 -9.31
C GLN A 187 -3.77 10.31 -8.01
N LEU A 188 -4.38 10.63 -6.87
CA LEU A 188 -4.10 9.99 -5.59
C LEU A 188 -4.42 8.48 -5.64
N TYR A 189 -5.58 8.10 -6.19
CA TYR A 189 -5.95 6.70 -6.39
C TYR A 189 -4.99 5.95 -7.33
N THR A 190 -4.50 6.62 -8.37
CA THR A 190 -3.54 6.04 -9.30
C THR A 190 -2.21 5.75 -8.61
N LEU A 191 -1.71 6.69 -7.77
CA LEU A 191 -0.50 6.48 -6.97
C LEU A 191 -0.67 5.31 -5.99
N TRP A 192 -1.79 5.26 -5.27
CA TRP A 192 -2.12 4.16 -4.35
C TRP A 192 -2.23 2.82 -5.06
N GLY A 193 -2.89 2.77 -6.22
CA GLY A 193 -3.05 1.54 -7.01
C GLY A 193 -1.71 0.99 -7.45
N LYS A 194 -0.82 1.85 -7.97
CA LYS A 194 0.54 1.48 -8.34
C LYS A 194 1.32 0.96 -7.14
N PHE A 195 1.36 1.74 -6.05
CA PHE A 195 2.08 1.38 -4.83
C PHE A 195 1.58 0.06 -4.24
N ASN A 196 0.27 -0.18 -4.16
CA ASN A 196 -0.28 -1.41 -3.59
C ASN A 196 0.07 -2.64 -4.45
N ASN A 197 0.10 -2.51 -5.78
CA ASN A 197 0.55 -3.60 -6.65
C ASN A 197 2.03 -3.94 -6.40
N GLU A 198 2.89 -2.93 -6.27
CA GLU A 198 4.32 -3.11 -5.96
C GLU A 198 4.54 -3.65 -4.55
N PHE A 199 3.79 -3.17 -3.55
CA PHE A 199 3.85 -3.63 -2.17
C PHE A 199 3.44 -5.11 -2.04
N ILE A 200 2.39 -5.53 -2.76
CA ILE A 200 1.98 -6.94 -2.82
C ILE A 200 3.05 -7.78 -3.52
N ALA A 201 3.58 -7.32 -4.67
CA ALA A 201 4.63 -8.05 -5.38
C ALA A 201 5.86 -8.29 -4.50
N SER A 202 6.27 -7.28 -3.74
CA SER A 202 7.37 -7.39 -2.77
C SER A 202 7.07 -8.34 -1.61
N SER A 203 5.86 -8.33 -1.06
CA SER A 203 5.45 -9.29 -0.02
C SER A 203 5.45 -10.74 -0.53
N VAL A 204 4.92 -10.96 -1.75
CA VAL A 204 4.93 -12.27 -2.42
C VAL A 204 6.36 -12.73 -2.70
N LEU A 205 7.21 -11.86 -3.26
CA LEU A 205 8.61 -12.18 -3.55
C LEU A 205 9.38 -12.54 -2.26
N SER A 206 9.25 -11.72 -1.22
CA SER A 206 9.90 -11.98 0.08
C SER A 206 9.50 -13.34 0.65
N THR A 207 8.21 -13.66 0.60
CA THR A 207 7.68 -14.92 1.11
C THR A 207 8.12 -16.12 0.26
N GLU A 208 8.18 -15.97 -1.07
CA GLU A 208 8.65 -17.02 -1.97
C GLU A 208 10.14 -17.33 -1.77
N LEU A 209 10.98 -16.31 -1.64
CA LEU A 209 12.39 -16.50 -1.33
C LEU A 209 12.55 -17.24 0.00
N TRP A 210 11.84 -16.79 1.04
CA TRP A 210 11.84 -17.44 2.35
C TRP A 210 11.42 -18.92 2.28
N TYR A 211 10.32 -19.21 1.57
CA TYR A 211 9.79 -20.58 1.46
C TYR A 211 10.76 -21.52 0.75
N ARG A 212 11.44 -21.04 -0.29
CA ARG A 212 12.42 -21.84 -1.02
C ARG A 212 13.68 -22.08 -0.20
N ASP A 213 14.19 -21.03 0.45
CA ASP A 213 15.39 -21.11 1.29
C ASP A 213 15.23 -22.13 2.42
N ASN A 214 14.02 -22.23 2.98
CA ASN A 214 13.68 -23.18 4.04
C ASN A 214 13.15 -24.55 3.54
N GLY A 215 13.09 -24.79 2.23
CA GLY A 215 12.57 -26.04 1.67
C GLY A 215 11.06 -26.28 1.91
N TYR A 216 10.30 -25.23 2.22
CA TYR A 216 8.84 -25.31 2.38
C TYR A 216 8.12 -25.51 1.04
N GLY A 217 8.79 -25.19 -0.06
CA GLY A 217 8.27 -25.31 -1.42
C GLY A 217 8.07 -23.92 -2.01
N SER A 218 7.03 -23.78 -2.82
CA SER A 218 6.64 -22.50 -3.40
C SER A 218 5.24 -22.11 -2.97
N LEU A 219 4.97 -20.82 -2.86
CA LEU A 219 3.63 -20.27 -2.60
C LEU A 219 2.57 -20.75 -3.60
N PHE A 220 2.93 -21.05 -4.85
CA PHE A 220 1.98 -21.60 -5.83
C PHE A 220 1.77 -23.12 -5.70
N GLN A 221 2.63 -23.83 -4.97
CA GLN A 221 2.50 -25.26 -4.70
C GLN A 221 1.97 -25.47 -3.28
N LYS A 222 0.64 -25.49 -3.11
CA LYS A 222 0.06 -25.95 -1.85
C LYS A 222 0.49 -27.41 -1.63
N LYS A 223 1.40 -27.67 -0.69
CA LYS A 223 1.58 -29.03 -0.16
C LYS A 223 0.20 -29.49 0.31
N SER A 224 -0.31 -30.59 -0.25
CA SER A 224 -1.56 -31.16 0.27
C SER A 224 -1.29 -31.56 1.72
N ALA A 225 -1.89 -30.84 2.65
CA ALA A 225 -1.70 -31.07 4.09
C ALA A 225 -2.38 -32.37 4.58
N PHE A 226 -2.67 -33.32 3.69
CA PHE A 226 -3.36 -34.58 3.99
C PHE A 226 -2.69 -35.83 3.41
N SER A 227 -1.41 -35.77 3.03
CA SER A 227 -0.66 -36.98 2.60
C SER A 227 0.16 -37.67 3.71
N LYS A 228 -0.03 -37.27 4.98
CA LYS A 228 0.49 -38.03 6.15
C LYS A 228 -0.66 -38.55 7.01
N ALA A 229 -1.43 -39.47 6.43
CA ALA A 229 -2.27 -40.43 7.15
C ALA A 229 -2.64 -41.60 6.21
N MET A 230 -1.64 -42.32 5.71
CA MET A 230 -1.73 -43.76 5.37
C MET A 230 -0.36 -44.39 5.58
#